data_AF-A0A350I023-F1
#
_entry.id   AF-A0A350I023-F1
#
_cell.length_a   1.000
_cell.length_b   1.000
_cell.length_c   1.000
_cell.angle_alpha   90.00
_cell.angle_beta   90.00
_cell.angle_gamma   90.00
#
_symmetry.space_group_name_H-M   'P 1'
#
loop_
_entity.id
_entity.type
_entity.pdbx_description
1 polymer ?
#
loop_
_entity_poly.entity_id
_entity_poly.type
_entity_poly.pdbx_seq_one_letter_code
_entity_poly.pdbx_strand_id
1 'polypeptide(L)'
;MSLFWDHFSLGTSIAEIRVPVTYRYYVNLDGPWEIEAQGNVCYVRAPRLRAMLPPAIHLNRMEKRSQNGWARFGAEDQLDSLEKDMLPTLAQYAENETVMILVRDQARKSMTRFISNWFLNQFPDAYEEIKLVEVTFTDEPPTDSGSGSQPLIMPHE
;
A
#
# COMPACT_ATOMS: atom_id res chain seq x y z
N MET A 1 -20.64 -4.52 -58.16
CA MET A 1 -21.68 -4.77 -57.14
C MET A 1 -20.99 -5.04 -55.81
N SER A 2 -20.73 -3.99 -55.04
CA SER A 2 -20.19 -4.06 -53.68
C SER A 2 -21.20 -3.36 -52.80
N LEU A 3 -21.83 -4.08 -51.86
CA LEU A 3 -22.69 -3.55 -50.78
C LEU A 3 -23.24 -4.76 -49.99
N PHE A 4 -22.40 -5.46 -49.20
CA PHE A 4 -22.87 -6.46 -48.21
C PHE A 4 -22.02 -6.51 -46.93
N TRP A 5 -21.12 -5.55 -46.70
CA TRP A 5 -20.19 -5.58 -45.55
C TRP A 5 -20.46 -4.50 -44.49
N ASP A 6 -21.43 -3.60 -44.70
CA ASP A 6 -21.61 -2.39 -43.88
C ASP A 6 -22.68 -2.51 -42.78
N HIS A 7 -23.17 -3.72 -42.50
CA HIS A 7 -24.19 -3.97 -41.47
C HIS A 7 -23.83 -5.07 -40.46
N PHE A 8 -22.56 -5.45 -40.35
CA PHE A 8 -22.12 -6.23 -39.20
C PHE A 8 -21.49 -5.30 -38.19
N SER A 9 -22.31 -4.84 -37.24
CA SER A 9 -21.79 -4.37 -35.95
C SER A 9 -21.00 -5.54 -35.37
N LEU A 10 -19.66 -5.48 -35.52
CA LEU A 10 -18.72 -6.39 -34.89
C LEU A 10 -18.82 -6.18 -33.38
N GLY A 11 -19.82 -6.82 -32.77
CA GLY A 11 -20.08 -6.71 -31.34
C GLY A 11 -18.81 -7.01 -30.57
N THR A 12 -18.30 -6.01 -29.85
CA THR A 12 -17.10 -6.11 -29.03
C THR A 12 -17.28 -7.25 -28.04
N SER A 13 -16.36 -8.22 -28.04
CA SER A 13 -16.27 -9.22 -26.98
C SER A 13 -15.78 -8.52 -25.71
N ILE A 14 -16.55 -8.60 -24.63
CA ILE A 14 -16.13 -8.10 -23.31
C ILE A 14 -15.88 -9.32 -22.43
N ALA A 15 -14.61 -9.51 -22.07
CA ALA A 15 -14.16 -10.47 -21.07
C ALA A 15 -13.90 -9.72 -19.74
N GLU A 16 -14.45 -10.23 -18.65
CA GLU A 16 -14.31 -9.64 -17.31
C GLU A 16 -13.91 -10.73 -16.30
N ILE A 17 -12.87 -10.48 -15.51
CA ILE A 17 -12.48 -11.29 -14.36
C ILE A 17 -12.67 -10.45 -13.10
N ARG A 18 -13.48 -10.93 -12.16
CA ARG A 18 -13.61 -10.35 -10.82
C ARG A 18 -13.01 -11.31 -9.81
N VAL A 19 -12.06 -10.84 -9.01
CA VAL A 19 -11.44 -11.67 -7.97
C VAL A 19 -11.20 -10.86 -6.70
N PRO A 20 -11.56 -11.39 -5.51
CA PRO A 20 -11.20 -10.76 -4.26
C PRO A 20 -9.68 -10.82 -4.04
N VAL A 21 -9.09 -9.70 -3.62
CA VAL A 21 -7.65 -9.57 -3.37
C VAL A 21 -7.43 -9.02 -1.96
N THR A 22 -6.48 -9.61 -1.23
CA THR A 22 -6.06 -9.12 0.08
C THR A 22 -4.66 -8.52 -0.01
N TYR A 23 -4.57 -7.22 0.24
CA TYR A 23 -3.32 -6.48 0.35
C TYR A 23 -2.81 -6.52 1.78
N ARG A 24 -1.55 -6.92 1.96
CA ARG A 24 -0.88 -6.95 3.26
C ARG A 24 0.27 -5.97 3.22
N TYR A 25 0.41 -5.21 4.30
CA TYR A 25 1.47 -4.22 4.47
C TYR A 25 2.23 -4.53 5.75
N TYR A 26 3.53 -4.26 5.71
CA TYR A 26 4.42 -4.50 6.84
C TYR A 26 5.43 -3.37 6.99
N VAL A 27 5.86 -3.18 8.24
CA VAL A 27 7.00 -2.35 8.61
C VAL A 27 8.05 -3.30 9.17
N ASN A 28 9.27 -3.24 8.65
CA ASN A 28 10.37 -4.01 9.20
C ASN A 28 10.93 -3.31 10.44
N LEU A 29 10.69 -3.86 11.64
CA LEU A 29 11.11 -3.25 12.89
C LEU A 29 12.63 -3.32 13.12
N ASP A 30 13.35 -4.19 12.41
CA ASP A 30 14.82 -4.22 12.43
C ASP A 30 15.43 -3.16 11.48
N GLY A 31 14.60 -2.34 10.85
CA GLY A 31 15.03 -1.26 9.96
C GLY A 31 15.61 -0.05 10.72
N PRO A 32 16.01 1.00 9.99
CA PRO A 32 16.53 2.23 10.58
C PRO A 32 15.42 2.97 11.33
N TRP A 33 15.68 3.31 12.59
CA TRP A 33 14.85 4.18 13.41
C TRP A 33 15.60 5.48 13.69
N GLU A 34 14.88 6.60 13.62
CA GLU A 34 15.40 7.88 14.12
C GLU A 34 14.40 8.38 15.16
N ILE A 35 14.88 8.63 16.37
CA ILE A 35 14.05 9.09 17.50
C ILE A 35 14.66 10.38 18.00
N GLU A 36 13.85 11.43 18.04
CA GLU A 36 14.25 12.75 18.50
C GLU A 36 13.25 13.27 19.53
N ALA A 37 13.73 13.58 20.73
CA ALA A 37 12.92 14.22 21.76
C ALA A 37 13.17 15.73 21.73
N GLN A 38 12.12 16.51 21.46
CA GLN A 38 12.16 17.96 21.53
C GLN A 38 11.11 18.44 22.53
N GLY A 39 11.57 18.87 23.71
CA GLY A 39 10.68 19.29 24.79
C GLY A 39 9.76 18.14 25.24
N ASN A 40 8.45 18.28 25.03
CA ASN A 40 7.44 17.30 25.41
C ASN A 40 6.94 16.43 24.24
N VAL A 41 7.55 16.55 23.06
CA VAL A 41 7.20 15.80 21.86
C VAL A 41 8.34 14.85 21.50
N CYS A 42 7.99 13.58 21.29
CA CYS A 42 8.90 12.57 20.76
C CYS A 42 8.56 12.33 19.29
N TYR A 43 9.46 12.74 18.41
CA TYR A 43 9.39 12.51 16.98
C TYR A 43 10.06 11.17 16.67
N VAL A 44 9.29 10.25 16.08
CA VAL A 44 9.78 8.93 15.69
C VAL A 44 9.65 8.77 14.19
N ARG A 45 10.79 8.57 13.53
CA ARG A 45 10.86 8.10 12.14
C ARG A 45 10.96 6.58 12.15
N ALA A 46 9.84 5.95 11.86
CA ALA A 46 9.74 4.51 11.74
C ALA A 46 10.24 4.04 10.36
N PRO A 47 10.75 2.80 10.25
CA PRO A 47 11.15 2.21 8.98
C PRO A 47 10.03 2.26 7.94
N ARG A 48 10.40 2.37 6.65
CA ARG A 48 9.43 2.49 5.55
C ARG A 48 8.35 1.39 5.55
N LEU A 49 7.13 1.79 5.25
CA LEU A 49 6.00 0.89 5.03
C LEU A 49 6.13 0.20 3.67
N ARG A 50 5.91 -1.12 3.61
CA ARG A 50 6.04 -1.91 2.37
C ARG A 50 4.80 -2.76 2.12
N ALA A 51 4.42 -2.89 0.86
CA ALA A 51 3.46 -3.90 0.41
C ALA A 51 4.12 -5.29 0.38
N MET A 52 3.38 -6.31 0.76
CA MET A 52 3.76 -7.70 0.54
C MET A 52 3.31 -8.11 -0.85
N LEU A 53 4.27 -8.41 -1.72
CA LEU A 53 4.05 -8.82 -3.09
C LEU A 53 4.51 -10.28 -3.31
N PRO A 54 3.79 -11.07 -4.13
CA PRO A 54 2.51 -10.73 -4.77
C PRO A 54 1.35 -10.67 -3.77
N PRO A 55 0.28 -9.90 -4.05
CA PRO A 55 -0.89 -9.83 -3.17
C PRO A 55 -1.62 -11.17 -3.14
N ALA A 56 -2.34 -11.44 -2.05
CA ALA A 56 -3.06 -12.71 -1.89
C ALA A 56 -4.36 -12.67 -2.70
N ILE A 57 -4.42 -13.48 -3.75
CA ILE A 57 -5.58 -13.58 -4.65
C ILE A 57 -6.41 -14.80 -4.28
N HIS A 58 -7.70 -14.60 -4.05
CA HIS A 58 -8.62 -15.67 -3.68
C HIS A 58 -9.24 -16.29 -4.92
N LEU A 59 -8.46 -17.15 -5.60
CA LEU A 59 -8.87 -17.80 -6.87
C LEU A 59 -10.16 -18.62 -6.74
N ASN A 60 -10.43 -19.18 -5.56
CA ASN A 60 -11.66 -19.91 -5.26
C ASN A 60 -12.93 -19.05 -5.31
N ARG A 61 -12.79 -17.72 -5.31
CA ARG A 61 -13.86 -16.74 -5.43
C ARG A 61 -13.77 -15.92 -6.71
N MET A 62 -13.01 -16.39 -7.69
CA MET A 62 -12.89 -15.74 -8.99
C MET A 62 -14.16 -15.97 -9.81
N GLU A 63 -14.74 -14.89 -10.32
CA GLU A 63 -15.83 -14.91 -11.29
C GLU A 63 -15.31 -14.48 -12.66
N LYS A 64 -15.55 -15.31 -13.68
CA LYS A 64 -15.25 -14.98 -15.08
C LYS A 64 -16.55 -14.76 -15.82
N ARG A 65 -16.71 -13.61 -16.47
CA ARG A 65 -17.85 -13.28 -17.33
C ARG A 65 -17.36 -13.01 -18.74
N SER A 66 -18.07 -13.54 -19.73
CA SER A 66 -17.86 -13.24 -21.14
C SER A 66 -19.22 -12.93 -21.76
N GLN A 67 -19.38 -11.72 -22.30
CA GLN A 67 -20.56 -11.40 -23.12
C GLN A 67 -20.21 -11.63 -24.58
N ASN A 68 -20.92 -12.60 -25.17
CA ASN A 68 -20.67 -13.07 -26.52
C ASN A 68 -21.27 -12.09 -27.56
N GLY A 69 -20.42 -11.27 -28.17
CA GLY A 69 -20.63 -10.85 -29.56
C GLY A 69 -20.36 -12.02 -30.51
N TRP A 70 -20.71 -11.90 -31.79
CA TRP A 70 -20.55 -12.97 -32.79
C TRP A 70 -19.07 -13.43 -32.97
N ALA A 71 -18.11 -12.66 -32.46
CA ALA A 71 -16.68 -12.96 -32.42
C ALA A 71 -16.31 -13.97 -31.31
N ARG A 72 -16.82 -15.21 -31.41
CA ARG A 72 -16.42 -16.34 -30.54
C ARG A 72 -14.91 -16.62 -30.56
N PHE A 73 -14.20 -16.17 -31.59
CA PHE A 73 -12.77 -16.43 -31.77
C PHE A 73 -11.86 -15.48 -30.96
N GLY A 74 -12.36 -14.35 -30.44
CA GLY A 74 -11.52 -13.39 -29.69
C GLY A 74 -11.65 -13.46 -28.17
N ALA A 75 -12.65 -14.18 -27.64
CA ALA A 75 -12.97 -14.17 -26.21
C ALA A 75 -11.96 -14.96 -25.37
N GLU A 76 -11.42 -16.07 -25.89
CA GLU A 76 -10.40 -16.88 -25.20
C GLU A 76 -9.06 -16.15 -25.16
N ASP A 77 -8.60 -15.62 -26.30
CA ASP A 77 -7.37 -14.81 -26.37
C ASP A 77 -7.41 -13.59 -25.43
N GLN A 78 -8.58 -12.95 -25.32
CA GLN A 78 -8.79 -11.79 -24.46
C GLN A 78 -8.80 -12.16 -22.97
N LEU A 79 -9.32 -13.34 -22.61
CA LEU A 79 -9.24 -13.87 -21.25
C LEU A 79 -7.80 -14.23 -20.87
N ASP A 80 -7.05 -14.87 -21.78
CA ASP A 80 -5.66 -15.23 -21.56
C ASP A 80 -4.76 -14.01 -21.41
N SER A 81 -5.01 -12.94 -22.17
CA SER A 81 -4.33 -11.66 -21.95
C SER A 81 -4.67 -11.05 -20.59
N LEU A 82 -5.95 -11.14 -20.17
CA LEU A 82 -6.38 -10.57 -18.90
C LEU A 82 -5.76 -11.29 -17.70
N GLU A 83 -5.61 -12.61 -17.77
CA GLU A 83 -4.92 -13.38 -16.72
C GLU A 83 -3.44 -13.02 -16.60
N LYS A 84 -2.75 -12.77 -17.72
CA LYS A 84 -1.35 -12.35 -17.73
C LYS A 84 -1.17 -10.95 -17.13
N ASP A 85 -2.06 -10.03 -17.45
CA ASP A 85 -1.97 -8.63 -17.02
C ASP A 85 -2.53 -8.40 -15.60
N MET A 86 -3.31 -9.33 -15.08
CA MET A 86 -3.92 -9.22 -13.75
C MET A 86 -2.86 -9.10 -12.64
N LEU A 87 -1.86 -9.98 -12.61
CA LEU A 87 -0.86 -9.99 -11.53
C LEU A 87 -0.01 -8.70 -11.48
N PRO A 88 0.57 -8.23 -12.61
CA PRO A 88 1.27 -6.94 -12.65
C PRO A 88 0.37 -5.77 -12.23
N THR A 89 -0.87 -5.74 -12.70
CA THR A 89 -1.81 -4.65 -12.39
C THR A 89 -2.14 -4.60 -10.90
N LEU A 90 -2.38 -5.75 -10.26
CA LEU A 90 -2.65 -5.83 -8.82
C LEU A 90 -1.41 -5.48 -7.99
N ALA A 91 -0.21 -5.86 -8.44
CA ALA A 91 1.03 -5.45 -7.78
C ALA A 91 1.24 -3.94 -7.86
N GLN A 92 1.03 -3.34 -9.04
CA GLN A 92 1.13 -1.89 -9.23
C GLN A 92 0.08 -1.14 -8.42
N TYR A 93 -1.13 -1.68 -8.30
CA TYR A 93 -2.16 -1.10 -7.44
C TYR A 93 -1.76 -1.09 -5.96
N ALA A 94 -1.10 -2.15 -5.47
CA ALA A 94 -0.65 -2.22 -4.08
C ALA A 94 0.36 -1.12 -3.72
N GLU A 95 1.17 -0.68 -4.70
CA GLU A 95 2.20 0.35 -4.57
C GLU A 95 1.73 1.74 -5.03
N ASN A 96 0.48 1.88 -5.47
CA ASN A 96 -0.08 3.14 -5.90
C ASN A 96 -0.05 4.18 -4.77
N GLU A 97 0.35 5.41 -5.06
CA GLU A 97 0.52 6.45 -4.05
C GLU A 97 -0.78 6.76 -3.27
N THR A 98 -1.93 6.78 -3.93
CA THR A 98 -3.23 7.05 -3.27
C THR A 98 -3.56 5.95 -2.25
N VAL A 99 -3.32 4.69 -2.62
CA VAL A 99 -3.50 3.55 -1.71
C VAL A 99 -2.50 3.65 -0.56
N MET A 100 -1.23 3.93 -0.86
CA MET A 100 -0.19 4.05 0.14
C MET A 100 -0.43 5.19 1.14
N ILE A 101 -0.98 6.33 0.72
CA ILE A 101 -1.37 7.43 1.62
C ILE A 101 -2.41 6.95 2.65
N LEU A 102 -3.45 6.24 2.19
CA LEU A 102 -4.49 5.70 3.08
C LEU A 102 -3.91 4.69 4.08
N VAL A 103 -3.10 3.76 3.59
CA VAL A 103 -2.49 2.73 4.44
C VAL A 103 -1.51 3.36 5.43
N ARG A 104 -0.75 4.38 5.02
CA ARG A 104 0.17 5.12 5.90
C ARG A 104 -0.57 5.80 7.05
N ASP A 105 -1.71 6.45 6.82
CA ASP A 105 -2.48 7.06 7.92
C ASP A 105 -2.92 6.03 8.97
N GLN A 106 -3.42 4.87 8.52
CA GLN A 106 -3.82 3.80 9.42
C GLN A 106 -2.61 3.16 10.13
N ALA A 107 -1.50 2.98 9.43
CA ALA A 107 -0.25 2.46 9.97
C ALA A 107 0.34 3.42 11.00
N ARG A 108 0.30 4.73 10.75
CA ARG A 108 0.77 5.78 11.66
C ARG A 108 0.02 5.74 12.98
N LYS A 109 -1.32 5.69 12.96
CA LYS A 109 -2.14 5.57 14.19
C LYS A 109 -1.81 4.30 14.98
N SER A 110 -1.60 3.18 14.27
CA SER A 110 -1.26 1.90 14.89
C SER A 110 0.14 1.93 15.51
N MET A 111 1.10 2.54 14.81
CA MET A 111 2.48 2.67 15.26
C MET A 111 2.61 3.65 16.42
N THR A 112 1.94 4.80 16.38
CA THR A 112 1.86 5.74 17.51
C THR A 112 1.34 5.01 18.75
N ARG A 113 0.25 4.26 18.63
CA ARG A 113 -0.28 3.49 19.76
C ARG A 113 0.72 2.46 20.28
N PHE A 114 1.37 1.74 19.37
CA PHE A 114 2.39 0.75 19.74
C PHE A 114 3.55 1.38 20.50
N ILE A 115 4.11 2.49 19.98
CA ILE A 115 5.25 3.18 20.59
C ILE A 115 4.86 3.83 21.91
N SER A 116 3.70 4.51 21.98
CA SER A 116 3.22 5.08 23.24
C SER A 116 3.07 4.01 24.32
N ASN A 117 2.50 2.84 23.98
CA ASN A 117 2.37 1.73 24.91
C ASN A 117 3.73 1.12 25.27
N TRP A 118 4.64 1.00 24.31
CA TRP A 118 5.98 0.48 24.57
C TRP A 118 6.78 1.42 25.48
N PHE A 119 6.74 2.72 25.23
CA PHE A 119 7.43 3.75 26.01
C PHE A 119 6.90 3.80 27.46
N LEU A 120 5.57 3.76 27.63
CA LEU A 120 4.93 3.65 28.95
C LEU A 120 5.44 2.47 29.77
N ASN A 121 5.71 1.34 29.13
CA ASN A 121 6.14 0.11 29.80
C ASN A 121 7.65 0.06 30.05
N GLN A 122 8.47 0.61 29.16
CA GLN A 122 9.93 0.54 29.28
C GLN A 122 10.52 1.70 30.09
N PHE A 123 9.91 2.89 30.01
CA PHE A 123 10.40 4.11 30.65
C PHE A 123 9.28 4.80 31.43
N PRO A 124 8.78 4.19 32.51
CA PRO A 124 7.69 4.75 33.30
C PRO A 124 8.04 6.14 33.87
N ASP A 125 9.29 6.36 34.27
CA ASP A 125 9.75 7.63 34.86
C ASP A 125 9.93 8.76 33.82
N ALA A 126 10.23 8.43 32.57
CA ALA A 126 10.45 9.42 31.49
C ALA A 126 9.14 9.81 30.78
N TYR A 127 8.05 9.06 30.98
CA TYR A 127 6.76 9.33 30.34
C TYR A 127 6.09 10.59 30.88
N GLU A 128 6.40 11.03 32.11
CA GLU A 128 5.83 12.27 32.65
C GLU A 128 6.26 13.52 31.86
N GLU A 129 7.40 13.46 31.17
CA GLU A 129 7.94 14.55 30.37
C GLU A 129 7.45 14.52 28.91
N ILE A 130 7.19 13.33 28.35
CA ILE A 130 6.77 13.15 26.95
C ILE A 130 5.24 13.03 26.86
N LYS A 131 4.59 14.09 26.37
CA LYS A 131 3.11 14.17 26.26
C LYS A 131 2.57 13.76 24.89
N LEU A 132 3.42 13.76 23.87
CA LEU A 132 3.01 13.51 22.49
C LEU A 132 4.06 12.67 21.75
N VAL A 133 3.60 11.66 21.01
CA VAL A 133 4.44 10.84 20.12
C VAL A 133 3.95 11.06 18.68
N GLU A 134 4.80 11.66 17.85
CA GLU A 134 4.53 11.85 16.44
C GLU A 134 5.33 10.84 15.62
N VAL A 135 4.63 10.04 14.81
CA VAL A 135 5.26 9.01 13.98
C VAL A 135 5.23 9.45 12.51
N THR A 136 6.38 9.41 11.87
CA THR A 136 6.55 9.56 10.42
C THR A 136 7.30 8.34 9.87
N PHE A 137 7.21 8.09 8.56
CA PHE A 137 7.99 7.02 7.94
C PHE A 137 9.24 7.57 7.27
N THR A 138 10.32 6.79 7.21
CA THR A 138 11.62 7.22 6.63
C THR A 138 11.55 7.67 5.17
N ASP A 139 10.57 7.17 4.41
CA ASP A 139 10.32 7.49 3.00
C ASP A 139 9.41 8.71 2.81
N GLU A 140 8.90 9.29 3.90
CA GLU A 140 8.14 10.53 3.86
C GLU A 140 9.09 11.74 3.90
N PRO A 141 8.79 12.81 3.14
CA PRO A 141 9.52 14.07 3.34
C PRO A 141 9.36 14.49 4.80
N PRO A 142 10.40 15.06 5.42
CA PRO A 142 10.26 15.62 6.76
C PRO A 142 9.10 16.59 6.75
N THR A 143 8.07 16.28 7.53
CA THR A 143 7.03 17.24 7.85
C THR A 143 7.77 18.37 8.55
N ASP A 144 7.87 19.53 7.89
CA ASP A 144 8.50 20.73 8.44
C ASP A 144 7.60 21.29 9.54
N SER A 145 7.56 20.56 10.66
CA SER A 145 6.95 21.00 11.91
C SER A 145 7.99 21.84 12.65
N GLY A 146 8.38 22.97 12.05
CA GLY A 146 9.00 24.10 12.74
C GLY A 146 10.39 23.89 13.36
N SER A 147 11.37 24.52 12.72
CA SER A 147 12.64 25.01 13.28
C SER A 147 13.70 23.96 13.59
N GLY A 148 14.80 24.06 12.83
CA GLY A 148 15.89 23.10 12.81
C GLY A 148 16.53 22.82 14.16
N SER A 149 16.94 21.57 14.33
CA SER A 149 18.08 21.17 15.14
C SER A 149 18.60 19.85 14.59
N GLN A 150 19.92 19.69 14.68
CA GLN A 150 20.74 18.73 13.98
C GLN A 150 20.60 17.33 14.62
N PRO A 151 20.49 16.23 13.84
CA PRO A 151 20.29 14.91 14.43
C PRO A 151 21.51 14.49 15.25
N LEU A 152 21.31 14.28 16.55
CA LEU A 152 22.27 13.63 17.44
C LEU A 152 22.28 12.13 17.12
N ILE A 153 23.26 11.72 16.33
CA ILE A 153 23.55 10.31 16.04
C ILE A 153 24.05 9.68 17.34
N MET A 154 23.26 8.81 17.96
CA MET A 154 23.74 7.99 19.07
C MET A 154 24.61 6.84 18.51
N PRO A 155 25.85 6.65 19.00
CA PRO A 155 26.68 5.53 18.60
C PRO A 155 26.12 4.23 19.16
N HIS A 156 26.17 3.18 18.34
CA HIS A 156 25.97 1.80 18.78
C HIS A 156 27.29 1.31 19.39
N GLU A 157 27.25 0.84 20.64
CA GLU A 157 28.26 -0.04 21.21
C GLU A 157 27.82 -1.50 21.09
#